data_AF-A0A379JUJ5-F1
#
_entry.id   AF-A0A379JUJ5-F1
#
_cell.length_a   1.000
_cell.length_b   1.000
_cell.length_c   1.000
_cell.angle_alpha   90.00
_cell.angle_beta   90.00
_cell.angle_gamma   90.00
#
_symmetry.space_group_name_H-M   'P 1'
#
loop_
_entity.id
_entity.type
_entity.pdbx_description
1 polymer ?
#
loop_
_entity_poly.entity_id
_entity_poly.type
_entity_poly.pdbx_seq_one_letter_code
_entity_poly.pdbx_strand_id
1 'polypeptide(L)'
;MKKFALLVSCSFLGACANFGSQPPVPITSPVVQAFRDICLQTAPSFAEAHRVARQHGVTEMTDMGFATVGFNADKSLSIQVKVSHECVVTSEAQEDDNLTRQLLSAAAINAGTTVPRKVPVRMMIAGQPFILMHDREGGEALVMLKPE
;
A
#
# COMPACT_ATOMS: atom_id res chain seq x y z
N MET A 1 48.79 -25.51 43.87
CA MET A 1 48.41 -24.09 43.65
C MET A 1 47.34 -24.05 42.56
N LYS A 2 46.24 -23.32 42.82
CA LYS A 2 44.93 -23.37 42.14
C LYS A 2 44.99 -22.84 40.69
N LYS A 3 44.38 -23.58 39.76
CA LYS A 3 44.16 -23.16 38.37
C LYS A 3 42.94 -22.24 38.30
N PHE A 4 43.16 -20.98 37.90
CA PHE A 4 42.11 -20.05 37.52
C PHE A 4 41.81 -20.21 36.03
N ALA A 5 40.57 -20.52 35.68
CA ALA A 5 40.05 -20.34 34.33
C ALA A 5 38.62 -19.77 34.46
N LEU A 6 38.52 -18.45 34.33
CA LEU A 6 37.28 -17.70 34.25
C LEU A 6 36.71 -17.90 32.83
N LEU A 7 35.59 -18.61 32.73
CA LEU A 7 34.77 -18.65 31.52
C LEU A 7 33.90 -17.40 31.48
N VAL A 8 34.34 -16.39 30.74
CA VAL A 8 33.51 -15.24 30.36
C VAL A 8 32.66 -15.66 29.17
N SER A 9 31.42 -16.02 29.43
CA SER A 9 30.37 -16.19 28.41
C SER A 9 29.93 -14.80 27.93
N CYS A 10 30.49 -14.35 26.80
CA CYS A 10 29.98 -13.21 26.04
C CYS A 10 28.64 -13.60 25.40
N SER A 11 27.55 -13.17 26.03
CA SER A 11 26.22 -13.17 25.43
C SER A 11 26.22 -12.15 24.29
N PHE A 12 26.36 -12.62 23.05
CA PHE A 12 26.08 -11.81 21.86
C PHE A 12 24.58 -11.48 21.85
N LEU A 13 24.24 -10.27 22.28
CA LEU A 13 22.97 -9.65 21.95
C LEU A 13 22.96 -9.42 20.44
N GLY A 14 22.30 -10.32 19.71
CA GLY A 14 21.95 -10.12 18.32
C GLY A 14 20.98 -8.95 18.21
N ALA A 15 21.52 -7.74 18.05
CA ALA A 15 20.75 -6.62 17.54
C ALA A 15 20.40 -6.95 16.08
N CYS A 16 19.21 -7.52 15.88
CA CYS A 16 18.60 -7.63 14.56
C CYS A 16 18.44 -6.21 14.02
N ALA A 17 19.43 -5.78 13.25
CA ALA A 17 19.44 -4.48 12.65
C ALA A 17 18.37 -4.47 11.55
N ASN A 18 17.17 -4.03 11.94
CA ASN A 18 15.99 -3.97 11.07
C ASN A 18 16.10 -2.74 10.15
N PHE A 19 17.16 -2.69 9.36
CA PHE A 19 17.58 -1.56 8.52
C PHE A 19 16.60 -1.23 7.37
N GLY A 20 15.48 -1.94 7.25
CA GLY A 20 14.53 -1.78 6.14
C GLY A 20 13.14 -1.29 6.50
N SER A 21 12.72 -1.38 7.77
CA SER A 21 11.33 -1.13 8.15
C SER A 21 11.14 0.13 8.99
N GLN A 22 9.91 0.65 8.99
CA GLN A 22 9.46 1.76 9.83
C GLN A 22 8.24 1.34 10.67
N PRO A 23 7.92 2.04 11.77
CA PRO A 23 6.67 1.79 12.49
C PRO A 23 5.46 2.18 11.63
N PRO A 24 4.34 1.45 11.72
CA PRO A 24 3.09 1.84 11.06
C PRO A 24 2.59 3.17 11.60
N VAL A 25 2.02 3.97 10.70
CA VAL A 25 1.33 5.22 11.03
C VAL A 25 -0.18 5.06 10.84
N PRO A 26 -1.02 5.82 11.57
CA PRO A 26 -2.46 5.81 11.37
C PRO A 26 -2.85 6.21 9.94
N ILE A 27 -3.91 5.61 9.40
CA ILE A 27 -4.44 5.93 8.07
C ILE A 27 -5.55 6.97 8.24
N THR A 28 -5.21 8.24 8.06
CA THR A 28 -6.13 9.37 8.23
C THR A 28 -6.56 9.99 6.90
N SER A 29 -5.77 9.83 5.84
CA SER A 29 -6.09 10.36 4.52
C SER A 29 -7.25 9.60 3.85
N PRO A 30 -8.29 10.30 3.35
CA PRO A 30 -9.39 9.69 2.61
C PRO A 30 -8.94 8.90 1.37
N VAL A 31 -7.94 9.38 0.61
CA VAL A 31 -7.46 8.67 -0.60
C VAL A 31 -6.76 7.36 -0.23
N VAL A 32 -6.02 7.35 0.89
CA VAL A 32 -5.36 6.13 1.37
C VAL A 32 -6.39 5.14 1.94
N GLN A 33 -7.44 5.63 2.59
CA GLN A 33 -8.57 4.79 3.02
C GLN A 33 -9.29 4.17 1.81
N ALA A 34 -9.59 4.98 0.78
CA ALA A 34 -10.17 4.50 -0.46
C ALA A 34 -9.26 3.46 -1.14
N PHE A 35 -7.96 3.71 -1.25
CA PHE A 35 -7.01 2.75 -1.81
C PHE A 35 -6.96 1.43 -1.02
N ARG A 36 -6.99 1.50 0.32
CA ARG A 36 -7.04 0.31 1.18
C ARG A 36 -8.26 -0.53 0.87
N ASP A 37 -9.43 0.10 0.84
CA ASP A 37 -10.69 -0.62 0.71
C ASP A 37 -10.91 -1.11 -0.74
N ILE A 38 -10.58 -0.26 -1.72
CA ILE A 38 -10.80 -0.53 -3.15
C ILE A 38 -9.73 -1.46 -3.71
N CYS A 39 -8.45 -1.25 -3.41
CA CYS A 39 -7.35 -2.02 -4.01
C CYS A 39 -6.81 -3.10 -3.07
N LEU A 40 -6.39 -2.75 -1.85
CA LEU A 40 -5.70 -3.72 -0.97
C LEU A 40 -6.64 -4.83 -0.48
N GLN A 41 -7.92 -4.54 -0.20
CA GLN A 41 -8.89 -5.53 0.29
C GLN A 41 -9.55 -6.34 -0.82
N THR A 42 -9.52 -5.87 -2.07
CA THR A 42 -10.07 -6.62 -3.22
C THR A 42 -8.99 -7.34 -4.04
N ALA A 43 -7.72 -7.18 -3.65
CA ALA A 43 -6.63 -8.00 -4.13
C ALA A 43 -6.90 -9.50 -3.85
N PRO A 44 -6.39 -10.41 -4.70
CA PRO A 44 -5.47 -10.15 -5.80
C PRO A 44 -6.15 -9.89 -7.15
N SER A 45 -7.48 -10.06 -7.26
CA SER A 45 -8.19 -9.97 -8.55
C SER A 45 -8.75 -8.60 -8.85
N PHE A 46 -8.97 -7.76 -7.84
CA PHE A 46 -9.66 -6.48 -7.96
C PHE A 46 -11.09 -6.57 -8.51
N ALA A 47 -11.68 -7.77 -8.57
CA ALA A 47 -12.99 -7.99 -9.19
C ALA A 47 -14.11 -7.21 -8.49
N GLU A 48 -14.00 -7.03 -7.17
CA GLU A 48 -14.97 -6.31 -6.35
C GLU A 48 -14.66 -4.81 -6.21
N ALA A 49 -13.56 -4.32 -6.80
CA ALA A 49 -13.08 -2.95 -6.62
C ALA A 49 -14.15 -1.92 -7.00
N HIS A 50 -14.86 -2.11 -8.11
CA HIS A 50 -15.93 -1.20 -8.52
C HIS A 50 -17.11 -1.16 -7.55
N ARG A 51 -17.46 -2.32 -6.97
CA ARG A 51 -18.55 -2.39 -5.99
C ARG A 51 -18.17 -1.65 -4.72
N VAL A 52 -16.93 -1.82 -4.26
CA VAL A 52 -16.40 -1.13 -3.07
C VAL A 52 -16.24 0.37 -3.33
N ALA A 53 -15.78 0.77 -4.51
CA ALA A 53 -15.59 2.17 -4.85
C ALA A 53 -16.88 3.03 -4.76
N ARG A 54 -18.05 2.42 -4.98
CA ARG A 54 -19.34 3.10 -4.75
C ARG A 54 -19.54 3.55 -3.30
N GLN A 55 -18.93 2.85 -2.34
CA GLN A 55 -18.94 3.24 -0.92
C GLN A 55 -18.12 4.51 -0.66
N HIS A 56 -17.22 4.85 -1.58
CA HIS A 56 -16.43 6.09 -1.58
C HIS A 56 -17.01 7.15 -2.55
N GLY A 57 -18.27 7.00 -2.96
CA GLY A 57 -18.95 7.98 -3.82
C GLY A 57 -18.64 7.89 -5.30
N VAL A 58 -17.82 6.92 -5.74
CA VAL A 58 -17.53 6.68 -7.15
C VAL A 58 -18.76 6.07 -7.81
N THR A 59 -19.48 6.87 -8.60
CA THR A 59 -20.80 6.51 -9.15
C THR A 59 -20.81 6.49 -10.67
N GLU A 60 -19.96 7.29 -11.30
CA GLU A 60 -19.74 7.28 -12.74
C GLU A 60 -18.66 6.24 -13.05
N MET A 61 -19.00 5.20 -13.82
CA MET A 61 -18.08 4.14 -14.23
C MET A 61 -18.12 4.00 -15.74
N THR A 62 -16.96 3.97 -16.38
CA THR A 62 -16.80 3.80 -17.83
C THR A 62 -15.84 2.64 -18.09
N ASP A 63 -16.31 1.65 -18.84
CA ASP A 63 -15.45 0.58 -19.34
C ASP A 63 -14.75 1.05 -20.62
N MET A 64 -13.41 1.09 -20.59
CA MET A 64 -12.56 1.48 -21.71
C MET A 64 -12.09 0.29 -22.55
N GLY A 65 -12.56 -0.93 -22.25
CA GLY A 65 -12.19 -2.18 -22.93
C GLY A 65 -10.86 -2.79 -22.48
N PHE A 66 -9.96 -2.00 -21.88
CA PHE A 66 -8.69 -2.47 -21.31
C PHE A 66 -8.56 -2.20 -19.80
N ALA A 67 -9.42 -1.32 -19.28
CA ALA A 67 -9.57 -0.99 -17.86
C ALA A 67 -10.96 -0.35 -17.68
N THR A 68 -11.47 -0.38 -16.46
CA THR A 68 -12.62 0.43 -16.09
C THR A 68 -12.14 1.62 -15.28
N VAL A 69 -12.67 2.80 -15.61
CA VAL A 69 -12.36 4.06 -14.93
C VAL A 69 -13.62 4.56 -14.26
N GLY A 70 -13.51 5.15 -13.08
CA GLY A 70 -14.65 5.78 -12.43
C GLY A 70 -14.32 7.03 -11.64
N PHE A 71 -15.32 7.88 -11.44
CA PHE A 71 -15.22 9.14 -10.73
C PHE A 71 -16.33 9.28 -9.69
N ASN A 72 -16.04 9.98 -8.60
CA ASN A 72 -17.07 10.57 -7.77
C ASN A 72 -17.64 11.84 -8.42
N ALA A 73 -18.78 12.32 -7.92
CA ALA A 73 -19.56 13.37 -8.57
C ALA A 73 -18.82 14.72 -8.72
N ASP A 74 -17.94 15.05 -7.76
CA ASP A 74 -17.11 16.26 -7.78
C ASP A 74 -15.74 16.04 -8.43
N LYS A 75 -15.45 14.81 -8.87
CA LYS A 75 -14.19 14.38 -9.50
C LYS A 75 -12.95 14.51 -8.61
N SER A 76 -13.14 14.67 -7.30
CA SER A 76 -12.03 14.72 -6.33
C SER A 76 -11.38 13.35 -6.08
N LEU A 77 -12.07 12.26 -6.44
CA LEU A 77 -11.59 10.88 -6.35
C LEU A 77 -11.86 10.13 -7.66
N SER A 78 -10.86 9.46 -8.18
CA SER A 78 -11.03 8.55 -9.31
C SER A 78 -10.39 7.19 -9.06
N ILE A 79 -10.85 6.20 -9.82
CA ILE A 79 -10.25 4.87 -9.83
C ILE A 79 -9.97 4.44 -11.27
N GLN A 80 -8.94 3.60 -11.43
CA GLN A 80 -8.73 2.80 -12.63
C GLN A 80 -8.48 1.36 -12.19
N VAL A 81 -9.22 0.41 -12.75
CA VAL A 81 -9.07 -1.00 -12.42
C VAL A 81 -8.94 -1.80 -13.71
N LYS A 82 -7.83 -2.53 -13.82
CA LYS A 82 -7.65 -3.61 -14.77
C LYS A 82 -7.65 -4.91 -13.98
N VAL A 83 -8.76 -5.64 -14.05
CA VAL A 83 -8.98 -6.88 -13.28
C VAL A 83 -7.76 -7.80 -13.37
N SER A 84 -7.32 -8.28 -12.20
CA SER A 84 -6.16 -9.15 -11.98
C SER A 84 -4.78 -8.56 -12.32
N HIS A 85 -4.68 -7.29 -12.70
CA HIS A 85 -3.41 -6.68 -13.12
C HIS A 85 -3.11 -5.38 -12.39
N GLU A 86 -4.06 -4.46 -12.30
CA GLU A 86 -3.79 -3.10 -11.80
C GLU A 86 -5.01 -2.54 -11.08
N CYS A 87 -4.77 -1.85 -9.97
CA CYS A 87 -5.75 -1.02 -9.29
C CYS A 87 -5.08 0.30 -8.89
N VAL A 88 -5.69 1.39 -9.33
CA VAL A 88 -5.22 2.76 -9.10
C VAL A 88 -6.35 3.54 -8.44
N VAL A 89 -5.99 4.32 -7.42
CA VAL A 89 -6.86 5.36 -6.86
C VAL A 89 -6.13 6.68 -6.98
N THR A 90 -6.80 7.69 -7.53
CA THR A 90 -6.25 9.04 -7.63
C THR A 90 -7.12 10.06 -6.93
N SER A 91 -6.51 11.16 -6.51
CA SER A 91 -7.20 12.34 -6.00
C SER A 91 -6.48 13.61 -6.43
N GLU A 92 -7.08 14.77 -6.10
CA GLU A 92 -6.34 16.03 -6.04
C GLU A 92 -5.14 15.94 -5.08
N ALA A 93 -4.20 16.88 -5.22
CA ALA A 93 -3.02 16.96 -4.38
C ALA A 93 -3.42 17.21 -2.92
N GLN A 94 -2.73 16.56 -1.99
CA GLN A 94 -2.97 16.68 -0.56
C GLN A 94 -1.74 17.22 0.15
N GLU A 95 -1.90 18.13 1.12
CA GLU A 95 -0.77 18.75 1.83
C GLU A 95 -0.14 17.83 2.91
N ASP A 96 -0.47 16.54 2.93
CA ASP A 96 0.01 15.60 3.94
C ASP A 96 1.31 14.89 3.49
N ASP A 97 2.43 15.33 4.06
CA ASP A 97 3.76 14.75 3.79
C ASP A 97 3.92 13.30 4.24
N ASN A 98 2.97 12.76 5.02
CA ASN A 98 2.98 11.37 5.45
C ASN A 98 2.16 10.43 4.56
N LEU A 99 1.54 10.90 3.46
CA LEU A 99 0.69 10.06 2.60
C LEU A 99 1.36 8.77 2.14
N THR A 100 2.60 8.86 1.67
CA THR A 100 3.37 7.67 1.28
C THR A 100 3.56 6.70 2.45
N ARG A 101 3.77 7.22 3.67
CA ARG A 101 3.91 6.36 4.87
C ARG A 101 2.58 5.73 5.26
N GLN A 102 1.46 6.43 5.10
CA GLN A 102 0.13 5.89 5.34
C GLN A 102 -0.20 4.79 4.33
N LEU A 103 0.07 5.01 3.03
CA LEU A 103 -0.04 4.00 1.99
C LEU A 103 0.76 2.74 2.35
N LEU A 104 2.04 2.90 2.68
CA LEU A 104 2.92 1.78 3.03
C LEU A 104 2.46 1.07 4.32
N SER A 105 1.90 1.81 5.29
CA SER A 105 1.33 1.23 6.51
C SER A 105 0.08 0.40 6.19
N ALA A 106 -0.84 0.92 5.37
CA ALA A 106 -2.02 0.19 4.92
C ALA A 106 -1.63 -1.10 4.20
N ALA A 107 -0.68 -1.02 3.27
CA ALA A 107 -0.17 -2.17 2.53
C ALA A 107 0.48 -3.22 3.43
N ALA A 108 1.32 -2.79 4.37
CA ALA A 108 2.00 -3.69 5.29
C ALA A 108 1.03 -4.40 6.25
N ILE A 109 0.00 -3.69 6.72
CA ILE A 109 -1.08 -4.28 7.52
C ILE A 109 -1.82 -5.34 6.71
N ASN A 110 -2.23 -5.03 5.48
CA ASN A 110 -2.91 -5.99 4.59
C ASN A 110 -2.03 -7.18 4.19
N ALA A 111 -0.72 -6.98 4.08
CA ALA A 111 0.26 -8.02 3.75
C ALA A 111 0.71 -8.85 4.97
N GLY A 112 0.41 -8.42 6.19
CA GLY A 112 0.93 -9.05 7.41
C GLY A 112 2.46 -8.97 7.52
N THR A 113 3.06 -7.85 7.12
CA THR A 113 4.53 -7.67 7.08
C THR A 113 4.96 -6.34 7.69
N THR A 114 6.27 -6.10 7.76
CA THR A 114 6.84 -4.83 8.24
C THR A 114 6.66 -3.71 7.22
N VAL A 115 6.48 -2.48 7.69
CA VAL A 115 6.26 -1.31 6.81
C VAL A 115 7.55 -0.93 6.07
N PRO A 116 7.58 -0.95 4.72
CA PRO A 116 8.72 -0.48 3.95
C PRO A 116 8.95 1.02 4.10
N ARG A 117 10.13 1.52 3.74
CA ARG A 117 10.48 2.94 3.88
C ARG A 117 10.12 3.84 2.70
N LYS A 118 10.03 3.29 1.49
CA LYS A 118 9.85 4.05 0.26
C LYS A 118 9.11 3.25 -0.80
N VAL A 119 8.56 3.96 -1.78
CA VAL A 119 8.06 3.44 -3.05
C VAL A 119 9.07 3.75 -4.18
N PRO A 120 9.04 3.03 -5.31
CA PRO A 120 8.27 1.82 -5.55
C PRO A 120 8.74 0.67 -4.65
N VAL A 121 7.82 -0.22 -4.27
CA VAL A 121 8.15 -1.40 -3.45
C VAL A 121 7.39 -2.62 -3.92
N ARG A 122 8.09 -3.76 -4.00
CA ARG A 122 7.47 -5.06 -4.24
C ARG A 122 7.05 -5.69 -2.91
N MET A 123 5.80 -6.10 -2.79
CA MET A 123 5.23 -6.73 -1.59
C MET A 123 4.39 -7.95 -1.96
N MET A 124 4.32 -8.92 -1.05
CA MET A 124 3.36 -10.03 -1.15
C MET A 124 2.04 -9.60 -0.50
N ILE A 125 0.97 -9.48 -1.27
CA ILE A 125 -0.36 -9.12 -0.77
C ILE A 125 -1.33 -10.21 -1.24
N ALA A 126 -2.10 -10.79 -0.31
CA ALA A 126 -2.99 -11.92 -0.58
C ALA A 126 -2.29 -13.09 -1.33
N GLY A 127 -1.03 -13.36 -0.99
CA GLY A 127 -0.25 -14.46 -1.59
C GLY A 127 0.23 -14.21 -3.03
N GLN A 128 0.12 -12.99 -3.56
CA GLN A 128 0.60 -12.60 -4.88
C GLN A 128 1.56 -11.42 -4.79
N PRO A 129 2.58 -11.35 -5.67
CA PRO A 129 3.48 -10.20 -5.72
C PRO A 129 2.76 -9.00 -6.34
N PHE A 130 2.95 -7.82 -5.76
CA PHE A 130 2.51 -6.54 -6.31
C PHE A 130 3.62 -5.50 -6.15
N ILE A 131 3.68 -4.55 -7.08
CA ILE A 131 4.46 -3.32 -6.99
C ILE A 131 3.51 -2.22 -6.53
N LEU A 132 3.85 -1.58 -5.40
CA LEU A 132 3.16 -0.40 -4.92
C LEU A 132 3.94 0.85 -5.29
N MET A 133 3.23 1.85 -5.79
CA MET A 133 3.78 3.15 -6.17
C MET A 133 2.89 4.28 -5.63
N HIS A 134 3.50 5.44 -5.43
CA HIS A 134 2.81 6.67 -5.11
C HIS A 134 3.45 7.78 -5.93
N ASP A 135 2.67 8.37 -6.83
CA ASP A 135 3.05 9.57 -7.58
C ASP A 135 2.26 10.76 -7.03
N ARG A 136 2.93 11.91 -6.92
CA ARG A 136 2.41 13.16 -6.35
C ARG A 136 2.42 14.32 -7.36
N GLU A 137 2.77 14.06 -8.62
CA GLU A 137 2.83 15.09 -9.66
C GLU A 137 1.41 15.41 -10.19
N GLY A 138 0.91 16.61 -9.90
CA GLY A 138 -0.40 17.08 -10.38
C GLY A 138 -1.62 16.50 -9.65
N GLY A 139 -1.41 15.75 -8.58
CA GLY A 139 -2.44 15.06 -7.79
C GLY A 139 -1.80 13.97 -6.93
N GLU A 140 -2.60 13.13 -6.29
CA GLU A 140 -2.10 11.89 -5.67
C GLU A 140 -2.51 10.70 -6.56
N ALA A 141 -1.59 9.80 -6.87
CA ALA A 141 -1.86 8.55 -7.57
C ALA A 141 -1.25 7.37 -6.82
N LEU A 142 -2.13 6.57 -6.18
CA LEU A 142 -1.77 5.36 -5.46
C LEU A 142 -1.99 4.16 -6.37
N VAL A 143 -0.92 3.41 -6.66
CA VAL A 143 -0.94 2.33 -7.66
C VAL A 143 -0.59 1.00 -7.01
N MET A 144 -1.36 -0.03 -7.34
CA MET A 144 -1.06 -1.43 -7.08
C MET A 144 -1.03 -2.21 -8.38
N LEU A 145 0.16 -2.63 -8.80
CA LEU A 145 0.41 -3.30 -10.08
C LEU A 145 0.94 -4.71 -9.86
N LYS A 146 0.36 -5.70 -10.55
CA LYS A 146 0.92 -7.05 -10.60
C LYS A 146 2.11 -7.04 -11.57
N PRO A 147 3.33 -7.45 -11.13
CA PRO A 147 4.46 -7.59 -12.03
C PRO A 147 4.17 -8.72 -13.04
N GLU A 148 4.58 -8.52 -14.28
CA GLU A 148 4.50 -9.54 -15.36
C GLU A 148 5.25 -10.84 -15.00
#